data_AF-M0HKX7-F1
#
_entry.id   AF-M0HKX7-F1
#
_cell.length_a   1.000
_cell.length_b   1.000
_cell.length_c   1.000
_cell.angle_alpha   90.00
_cell.angle_beta   90.00
_cell.angle_gamma   90.00
#
_symmetry.space_group_name_H-M   'P 1'
#
loop_
_entity.id
_entity.type
_entity.pdbx_description
1 polymer ?
#
loop_
_entity_poly.entity_id
_entity_poly.type
_entity_poly.pdbx_seq_one_letter_code
_entity_poly.pdbx_strand_id
1 'polypeptide(L)'
;MDDTRHAPPLERLVESAENRAYEAVSGALGELRTASTEDRKRALRELRRLADDRPTAFESVLPAVTPFLTDDDRAVRLLTAKALVAVAEAAPDAVAPAVPSLAERLADEDEFYYVRARSAEALGYVALEHPDAVASPEVLADLRVGLSFDEPEVKQKLAKALECVALGDPGRLRHRVSALAEHLDDRDELVRYHLCTAVAVVGCDAPDSLAEARAALSARLADENAFVRGRAAEALGLSVRGGGEAVRVPDSVLDAESDEADEFVAERVRFLRAASEGESLESPAEGVGSLAGVRGTTDDAVDEMTSPDADGKCPHCGVDLPEGAPPMCPSCGAPY
;
A
#
# COMPACT_ATOMS: atom_id res chain seq x y z
N MET A 1 -17.24 -14.98 -43.19
CA MET A 1 -18.44 -14.18 -42.84
C MET A 1 -18.41 -14.07 -41.33
N ASP A 2 -18.35 -12.84 -40.86
CA ASP A 2 -17.94 -12.44 -39.51
C ASP A 2 -19.13 -12.58 -38.54
N ASP A 3 -19.23 -13.76 -37.91
CA ASP A 3 -20.34 -14.16 -37.02
C ASP A 3 -20.22 -13.54 -35.61
N THR A 4 -19.08 -12.90 -35.32
CA THR A 4 -18.77 -12.29 -34.02
C THR A 4 -19.63 -11.07 -33.69
N ARG A 5 -20.22 -10.39 -34.69
CA ARG A 5 -21.03 -9.18 -34.49
C ARG A 5 -22.40 -9.42 -33.86
N HIS A 6 -22.85 -10.67 -33.74
CA HIS A 6 -24.15 -11.02 -33.12
C HIS A 6 -24.02 -11.59 -31.68
N ALA A 7 -22.80 -11.85 -31.21
CA ALA A 7 -22.61 -12.37 -29.85
C ALA A 7 -22.84 -11.26 -28.79
N PRO A 8 -23.38 -11.60 -27.60
CA PRO A 8 -23.51 -10.68 -26.48
C PRO A 8 -22.20 -9.96 -26.15
N PRO A 9 -22.25 -8.70 -25.65
CA PRO A 9 -21.04 -7.93 -25.34
C PRO A 9 -20.03 -8.65 -24.44
N LEU A 10 -20.52 -9.43 -23.47
CA LEU A 10 -19.66 -10.23 -22.59
C LEU A 10 -18.91 -11.34 -23.34
N GLU A 11 -19.58 -12.07 -24.22
CA GLU A 11 -18.95 -13.15 -25.00
C GLU A 11 -17.88 -12.59 -25.93
N ARG A 12 -18.18 -11.46 -26.60
CA ARG A 12 -17.20 -10.76 -27.44
C ARG A 12 -16.03 -10.23 -26.62
N LEU A 13 -16.25 -9.74 -25.41
CA LEU A 13 -15.18 -9.28 -24.52
C LEU A 13 -14.24 -10.42 -24.15
N VAL A 14 -14.78 -11.57 -23.73
CA VAL A 14 -13.99 -12.75 -23.36
C VAL A 14 -13.19 -13.24 -24.56
N GLU A 15 -13.83 -13.42 -25.71
CA GLU A 15 -13.15 -13.84 -26.94
C GLU A 15 -12.08 -12.84 -27.39
N SER A 16 -12.35 -11.53 -27.28
CA SER A 16 -11.38 -10.49 -27.66
C SER A 16 -10.22 -10.40 -26.69
N ALA A 17 -10.45 -10.62 -25.39
CA ALA A 17 -9.41 -10.70 -24.37
C ALA A 17 -8.49 -11.91 -24.60
N GLU A 18 -9.06 -13.08 -24.89
CA GLU A 18 -8.30 -14.30 -25.24
C GLU A 18 -7.46 -14.12 -26.51
N ASN A 19 -8.06 -13.49 -27.54
CA ASN A 19 -7.42 -13.26 -28.83
C ASN A 19 -6.55 -12.00 -28.90
N ARG A 20 -6.41 -11.25 -27.79
CA ARG A 20 -5.61 -10.02 -27.69
C ARG A 20 -6.06 -8.90 -28.65
N ALA A 21 -7.36 -8.82 -28.91
CA ALA A 21 -7.98 -7.81 -29.76
C ALA A 21 -8.46 -6.61 -28.91
N TYR A 22 -7.52 -5.83 -28.36
CA TYR A 22 -7.83 -4.78 -27.36
C TYR A 22 -8.76 -3.66 -27.85
N GLU A 23 -8.71 -3.32 -29.14
CA GLU A 23 -9.69 -2.40 -29.76
C GLU A 23 -11.13 -2.96 -29.67
N ALA A 24 -11.29 -4.28 -29.89
CA ALA A 24 -12.58 -4.94 -29.77
C ALA A 24 -13.03 -5.07 -28.30
N VAL A 25 -12.09 -5.19 -27.35
CA VAL A 25 -12.37 -5.13 -25.91
C VAL A 25 -12.94 -3.76 -25.53
N SER A 26 -12.31 -2.67 -25.99
CA SER A 26 -12.79 -1.30 -25.75
C SER A 26 -14.19 -1.05 -26.33
N GLY A 27 -14.45 -1.53 -27.54
CA GLY A 27 -15.79 -1.48 -28.14
C GLY A 27 -16.84 -2.23 -27.33
N ALA A 28 -16.53 -3.46 -26.88
CA ALA A 28 -17.42 -4.26 -26.05
C ALA A 28 -17.70 -3.61 -24.69
N LEU A 29 -16.70 -2.96 -24.08
CA LEU A 29 -16.85 -2.23 -22.81
C LEU A 29 -17.78 -1.02 -22.93
N GLY A 30 -17.72 -0.29 -24.05
CA GLY A 30 -18.64 0.81 -24.31
C GLY A 30 -20.11 0.37 -24.26
N GLU A 31 -20.42 -0.79 -24.86
CA GLU A 31 -21.77 -1.36 -24.84
C GLU A 31 -22.16 -1.91 -23.45
N LEU A 32 -21.20 -2.50 -22.73
CA LEU A 32 -21.41 -3.04 -21.38
C LEU A 32 -21.86 -1.99 -20.37
N ARG A 33 -21.55 -0.70 -20.57
CA ARG A 33 -22.03 0.38 -19.69
C ARG A 33 -23.55 0.43 -19.57
N THR A 34 -24.27 0.02 -20.62
CA THR A 34 -25.74 -0.05 -20.64
C THR A 34 -26.30 -1.46 -20.45
N ALA A 35 -25.43 -2.46 -20.31
CA ALA A 35 -25.82 -3.84 -20.10
C ALA A 35 -26.35 -4.06 -18.67
N SER A 36 -26.88 -5.27 -18.40
CA SER A 36 -27.34 -5.62 -17.06
C SER A 36 -26.19 -5.54 -16.04
N THR A 37 -26.52 -5.23 -14.79
CA THR A 37 -25.52 -5.20 -13.70
C THR A 37 -24.75 -6.51 -13.58
N GLU A 38 -25.40 -7.65 -13.80
CA GLU A 38 -24.72 -8.96 -13.75
C GLU A 38 -23.76 -9.18 -14.93
N ASP A 39 -24.09 -8.69 -16.13
CA ASP A 39 -23.16 -8.73 -17.26
C ASP A 39 -21.95 -7.83 -17.02
N ARG A 40 -22.15 -6.63 -16.45
CA ARG A 40 -21.04 -5.74 -16.05
C ARG A 40 -20.13 -6.40 -15.02
N LYS A 41 -20.70 -7.02 -13.97
CA LYS A 41 -19.93 -7.76 -12.96
C LYS A 41 -19.16 -8.93 -13.57
N ARG A 42 -19.78 -9.71 -14.46
CA ARG A 42 -19.10 -10.83 -15.13
C ARG A 42 -17.94 -10.34 -15.99
N ALA A 43 -18.16 -9.31 -16.80
CA ALA A 43 -17.13 -8.72 -17.63
C ALA A 43 -15.93 -8.24 -16.80
N LEU A 44 -16.19 -7.48 -15.73
CA LEU A 44 -15.12 -6.95 -14.87
C LEU A 44 -14.39 -8.04 -14.08
N ARG A 45 -15.03 -9.18 -13.76
CA ARG A 45 -14.33 -10.32 -13.17
C ARG A 45 -13.33 -10.95 -14.15
N GLU A 46 -13.71 -11.11 -15.42
CA GLU A 46 -12.80 -11.64 -16.44
C GLU A 46 -11.67 -10.67 -16.74
N LEU A 47 -11.99 -9.39 -16.84
CA LEU A 47 -11.02 -8.30 -16.97
C LEU A 47 -10.04 -8.26 -15.79
N ARG A 48 -10.52 -8.39 -14.55
CA ARG A 48 -9.65 -8.47 -13.38
C ARG A 48 -8.68 -9.65 -13.48
N ARG A 49 -9.15 -10.84 -13.84
CA ARG A 49 -8.26 -12.01 -14.02
C ARG A 49 -7.18 -11.73 -15.06
N LEU A 50 -7.55 -11.10 -16.17
CA LEU A 50 -6.57 -10.71 -17.18
C LEU A 50 -5.57 -9.67 -16.66
N ALA A 51 -6.01 -8.71 -15.83
CA ALA A 51 -5.12 -7.75 -15.19
C ALA A 51 -4.17 -8.45 -14.20
N ASP A 52 -4.66 -9.41 -13.41
CA ASP A 52 -3.85 -10.20 -12.48
C ASP A 52 -2.81 -11.05 -13.25
N ASP A 53 -3.18 -11.66 -14.39
CA ASP A 53 -2.30 -12.52 -15.19
C ASP A 53 -1.32 -11.74 -16.08
N ARG A 54 -1.75 -10.58 -16.62
CA ARG A 54 -1.04 -9.80 -17.65
C ARG A 54 -1.33 -8.29 -17.53
N PRO A 55 -0.84 -7.64 -16.47
CA PRO A 55 -1.19 -6.25 -16.18
C PRO A 55 -0.73 -5.24 -17.25
N THR A 56 0.45 -5.44 -17.83
CA THR A 56 0.99 -4.56 -18.93
C THR A 56 0.22 -4.70 -20.23
N ALA A 57 -0.54 -5.79 -20.42
CA ALA A 57 -1.38 -5.96 -21.59
C ALA A 57 -2.70 -5.19 -21.45
N PHE A 58 -2.98 -4.66 -20.25
CA PHE A 58 -4.22 -4.01 -19.88
C PHE A 58 -4.25 -2.51 -20.16
N GLU A 59 -3.08 -1.89 -20.39
CA GLU A 59 -2.91 -0.45 -20.59
C GLU A 59 -3.86 0.13 -21.63
N SER A 60 -4.00 -0.55 -22.77
CA SER A 60 -4.85 -0.12 -23.89
C SER A 60 -6.36 -0.15 -23.59
N VAL A 61 -6.78 -0.88 -22.55
CA VAL A 61 -8.18 -1.07 -22.16
C VAL A 61 -8.56 -0.19 -20.98
N LEU A 62 -7.59 0.32 -20.21
CA LEU A 62 -7.81 1.16 -19.04
C LEU A 62 -8.77 2.34 -19.30
N PRO A 63 -8.66 3.13 -20.39
CA PRO A 63 -9.60 4.23 -20.64
C PRO A 63 -11.06 3.79 -20.75
N ALA A 64 -11.32 2.55 -21.20
CA ALA A 64 -12.66 1.98 -21.28
C ALA A 64 -13.13 1.36 -19.96
N VAL A 65 -12.22 1.02 -19.05
CA VAL A 65 -12.50 0.42 -17.73
C VAL A 65 -12.68 1.46 -16.63
N THR A 66 -11.90 2.54 -16.64
CA THR A 66 -11.97 3.61 -15.62
C THR A 66 -13.38 4.16 -15.39
N PRO A 67 -14.25 4.36 -16.40
CA PRO A 67 -15.62 4.84 -16.18
C PRO A 67 -16.50 3.95 -15.29
N PHE A 68 -16.15 2.67 -15.09
CA PHE A 68 -16.88 1.78 -14.18
C PHE A 68 -16.57 2.06 -12.69
N LEU A 69 -15.60 2.93 -12.38
CA LEU A 69 -15.38 3.45 -11.02
C LEU A 69 -16.54 4.30 -10.52
N THR A 70 -17.40 4.84 -11.39
CA THR A 70 -18.60 5.61 -11.04
C THR A 70 -19.89 4.83 -11.30
N ASP A 71 -19.83 3.49 -11.44
CA ASP A 71 -21.03 2.69 -11.68
C ASP A 71 -21.98 2.73 -10.47
N ASP A 72 -23.30 2.67 -10.71
CA ASP A 72 -24.31 2.67 -9.64
C ASP A 72 -24.17 1.44 -8.71
N ASP A 73 -23.69 0.30 -9.21
CA ASP A 73 -23.48 -0.91 -8.41
C ASP A 73 -22.09 -0.93 -7.76
N ARG A 74 -22.05 -0.98 -6.43
CA ARG A 74 -20.81 -0.99 -5.64
C ARG A 74 -19.86 -2.15 -5.99
N ALA A 75 -20.36 -3.31 -6.42
CA ALA A 75 -19.50 -4.43 -6.75
C ALA A 75 -18.82 -4.22 -8.11
N VAL A 76 -19.48 -3.54 -9.04
CA VAL A 76 -18.88 -3.08 -10.30
C VAL A 76 -17.75 -2.09 -10.01
N ARG A 77 -17.99 -1.09 -9.14
CA ARG A 77 -16.93 -0.15 -8.70
C ARG A 77 -15.75 -0.88 -8.04
N LEU A 78 -16.03 -1.82 -7.12
CA LEU A 78 -14.99 -2.59 -6.43
C LEU A 78 -14.16 -3.45 -7.38
N LEU A 79 -14.79 -4.16 -8.33
CA LEU A 79 -14.06 -4.96 -9.31
C LEU A 79 -13.18 -4.08 -10.21
N THR A 80 -13.66 -2.90 -10.56
CA THR A 80 -12.91 -1.91 -11.34
C THR A 80 -11.68 -1.41 -10.57
N ALA A 81 -11.86 -1.00 -9.31
CA ALA A 81 -10.76 -0.57 -8.45
C ALA A 81 -9.71 -1.68 -8.27
N LYS A 82 -10.13 -2.94 -8.07
CA LYS A 82 -9.21 -4.09 -7.99
C LYS A 82 -8.41 -4.32 -9.26
N ALA A 83 -9.04 -4.19 -10.44
CA ALA A 83 -8.32 -4.30 -11.70
C ALA A 83 -7.28 -3.18 -11.84
N LEU A 84 -7.61 -1.96 -11.42
CA LEU A 84 -6.68 -0.83 -11.42
C LEU A 84 -5.52 -1.03 -10.45
N VAL A 85 -5.73 -1.66 -9.28
CA VAL A 85 -4.65 -2.04 -8.36
C VAL A 85 -3.65 -2.96 -9.06
N ALA A 86 -4.12 -4.06 -9.67
CA ALA A 86 -3.25 -5.03 -10.34
C ALA A 86 -2.42 -4.40 -11.47
N VAL A 87 -3.02 -3.47 -12.23
CA VAL A 87 -2.28 -2.76 -13.28
C VAL A 87 -1.33 -1.72 -12.69
N ALA A 88 -1.73 -0.98 -11.65
CA ALA A 88 -0.89 0.03 -11.03
C ALA A 88 0.37 -0.58 -10.39
N GLU A 89 0.27 -1.78 -9.83
CA GLU A 89 1.41 -2.49 -9.22
C GLU A 89 2.50 -2.83 -10.24
N ALA A 90 2.12 -3.18 -11.48
CA ALA A 90 3.06 -3.60 -12.51
C ALA A 90 3.36 -2.53 -13.58
N ALA A 91 2.47 -1.55 -13.77
CA ALA A 91 2.58 -0.48 -14.74
C ALA A 91 1.93 0.83 -14.21
N PRO A 92 2.54 1.50 -13.21
CA PRO A 92 2.05 2.76 -12.63
C PRO A 92 1.70 3.84 -13.68
N ASP A 93 2.57 4.00 -14.68
CA ASP A 93 2.41 4.94 -15.81
C ASP A 93 1.04 4.83 -16.50
N ALA A 94 0.54 3.61 -16.66
CA ALA A 94 -0.71 3.35 -17.36
C ALA A 94 -1.94 3.78 -16.56
N VAL A 95 -1.85 3.75 -15.22
CA VAL A 95 -2.95 4.09 -14.31
C VAL A 95 -2.93 5.58 -13.92
N ALA A 96 -1.83 6.30 -14.16
CA ALA A 96 -1.71 7.74 -13.89
C ALA A 96 -2.91 8.58 -14.38
N PRO A 97 -3.47 8.36 -15.58
CA PRO A 97 -4.65 9.11 -16.05
C PRO A 97 -5.93 8.86 -15.24
N ALA A 98 -6.02 7.75 -14.49
CA ALA A 98 -7.17 7.39 -13.67
C ALA A 98 -7.10 7.98 -12.25
N VAL A 99 -5.99 8.63 -11.86
CA VAL A 99 -5.80 9.22 -10.52
C VAL A 99 -6.96 10.11 -10.08
N PRO A 100 -7.51 11.04 -10.90
CA PRO A 100 -8.66 11.85 -10.47
C PRO A 100 -9.89 11.01 -10.09
N SER A 101 -10.20 9.95 -10.85
CA SER A 101 -11.35 9.08 -10.57
C SER A 101 -11.13 8.21 -9.33
N LEU A 102 -9.89 7.77 -9.07
CA LEU A 102 -9.53 7.04 -7.86
C LEU A 102 -9.58 7.96 -6.63
N ALA A 103 -9.10 9.20 -6.76
CA ALA A 103 -9.17 10.22 -5.71
C ALA A 103 -10.61 10.56 -5.34
N GLU A 104 -11.50 10.72 -6.32
CA GLU A 104 -12.93 10.92 -6.06
C GLU A 104 -13.56 9.75 -5.28
N ARG A 105 -13.14 8.51 -5.55
CA ARG A 105 -13.61 7.34 -4.78
C ARG A 105 -13.05 7.32 -3.37
N LEU A 106 -11.79 7.70 -3.19
CA LEU A 106 -11.18 7.82 -1.87
C LEU A 106 -11.90 8.85 -0.98
N ALA A 107 -12.24 10.01 -1.56
CA ALA A 107 -12.83 11.15 -0.87
C ALA A 107 -14.34 11.01 -0.55
N ASP A 108 -15.02 10.02 -1.16
CA ASP A 108 -16.45 9.81 -0.97
C ASP A 108 -16.74 9.12 0.37
N GLU A 109 -17.18 9.87 1.37
CA GLU A 109 -17.49 9.36 2.71
C GLU A 109 -18.64 8.33 2.73
N ASP A 110 -19.54 8.36 1.73
CA ASP A 110 -20.65 7.41 1.59
C ASP A 110 -20.25 6.16 0.78
N GLU A 111 -19.03 6.12 0.23
CA GLU A 111 -18.54 5.00 -0.57
C GLU A 111 -18.29 3.76 0.31
N PHE A 112 -18.54 2.60 -0.29
CA PHE A 112 -18.22 1.33 0.32
C PHE A 112 -16.73 1.24 0.64
N TYR A 113 -16.41 1.06 1.92
CA TYR A 113 -15.04 1.14 2.45
C TYR A 113 -14.00 0.32 1.66
N TYR A 114 -14.35 -0.87 1.15
CA TYR A 114 -13.42 -1.65 0.31
C TYR A 114 -13.08 -0.97 -1.03
N VAL A 115 -13.98 -0.18 -1.62
CA VAL A 115 -13.67 0.62 -2.82
C VAL A 115 -12.68 1.72 -2.47
N ARG A 116 -12.87 2.39 -1.33
CA ARG A 116 -11.93 3.40 -0.81
C ARG A 116 -10.54 2.80 -0.56
N ALA A 117 -10.49 1.65 0.11
CA ALA A 117 -9.25 0.92 0.37
C ALA A 117 -8.51 0.56 -0.92
N ARG A 118 -9.20 0.02 -1.93
CA ARG A 118 -8.58 -0.32 -3.23
C ARG A 118 -8.21 0.91 -4.05
N SER A 119 -8.94 2.01 -3.89
CA SER A 119 -8.58 3.26 -4.55
C SER A 119 -7.31 3.86 -3.94
N ALA A 120 -7.19 3.86 -2.62
CA ALA A 120 -5.97 4.26 -1.91
C ALA A 120 -4.76 3.41 -2.32
N GLU A 121 -4.94 2.08 -2.39
CA GLU A 121 -3.88 1.16 -2.80
C GLU A 121 -3.39 1.43 -4.23
N ALA A 122 -4.29 1.59 -5.20
CA ALA A 122 -3.92 1.94 -6.57
C ALA A 122 -3.21 3.30 -6.65
N LEU A 123 -3.69 4.31 -5.91
CA LEU A 123 -3.03 5.61 -5.79
C LEU A 123 -1.63 5.47 -5.20
N GLY A 124 -1.45 4.61 -4.19
CA GLY A 124 -0.15 4.30 -3.60
C GLY A 124 0.83 3.78 -4.65
N TYR A 125 0.47 2.75 -5.41
CA TYR A 125 1.35 2.22 -6.45
C TYR A 125 1.67 3.24 -7.54
N VAL A 126 0.69 4.04 -7.97
CA VAL A 126 0.95 5.15 -8.90
C VAL A 126 1.95 6.15 -8.32
N ALA A 127 1.88 6.44 -7.02
CA ALA A 127 2.76 7.42 -6.39
C ALA A 127 4.25 7.01 -6.36
N LEU A 128 4.59 5.73 -6.55
CA LEU A 128 5.98 5.26 -6.61
C LEU A 128 6.74 5.85 -7.82
N GLU A 129 6.05 6.03 -8.95
CA GLU A 129 6.63 6.58 -10.20
C GLU A 129 6.08 7.97 -10.54
N HIS A 130 4.89 8.31 -10.04
CA HIS A 130 4.20 9.57 -10.27
C HIS A 130 3.72 10.23 -8.96
N PRO A 131 4.62 10.54 -8.03
CA PRO A 131 4.25 11.16 -6.76
C PRO A 131 3.53 12.50 -6.96
N ASP A 132 3.88 13.26 -8.01
CA ASP A 132 3.24 14.52 -8.33
C ASP A 132 1.74 14.41 -8.66
N ALA A 133 1.33 13.31 -9.30
CA ALA A 133 -0.05 13.07 -9.68
C ALA A 133 -0.94 12.78 -8.46
N VAL A 134 -0.40 12.08 -7.46
CA VAL A 134 -1.17 11.58 -6.31
C VAL A 134 -1.08 12.53 -5.11
N ALA A 135 0.01 13.25 -4.94
CA ALA A 135 0.25 14.09 -3.76
C ALA A 135 -0.35 15.51 -3.86
N SER A 136 -1.57 15.62 -4.39
CA SER A 136 -2.35 16.86 -4.24
C SER A 136 -2.69 17.09 -2.75
N PRO A 137 -2.80 18.35 -2.28
CA PRO A 137 -3.18 18.63 -0.90
C PRO A 137 -4.48 17.95 -0.46
N GLU A 138 -5.44 17.82 -1.37
CA GLU A 138 -6.73 17.17 -1.16
C GLU A 138 -6.55 15.67 -0.94
N VAL A 139 -5.90 14.95 -1.85
CA VAL A 139 -5.67 13.50 -1.71
C VAL A 139 -4.86 13.17 -0.45
N LEU A 140 -3.82 13.95 -0.15
CA LEU A 140 -3.05 13.76 1.09
C LEU A 140 -3.89 14.02 2.34
N ALA A 141 -4.82 14.98 2.28
CA ALA A 141 -5.75 15.23 3.36
C ALA A 141 -6.72 14.06 3.54
N ASP A 142 -7.27 13.51 2.45
CA ASP A 142 -8.23 12.39 2.49
C ASP A 142 -7.57 11.11 3.01
N LEU A 143 -6.36 10.79 2.52
CA LEU A 143 -5.56 9.66 3.03
C LEU A 143 -5.35 9.76 4.54
N ARG A 144 -4.98 10.95 5.03
CA ARG A 144 -4.74 11.19 6.45
C ARG A 144 -6.03 11.16 7.26
N VAL A 145 -7.09 11.83 6.82
CA VAL A 145 -8.37 11.89 7.53
C VAL A 145 -8.93 10.48 7.70
N GLY A 146 -8.83 9.63 6.68
CA GLY A 146 -9.25 8.24 6.77
C GLY A 146 -8.53 7.45 7.87
N LEU A 147 -7.25 7.71 8.17
CA LEU A 147 -6.55 7.06 9.29
C LEU A 147 -7.25 7.26 10.66
N SER A 148 -8.04 8.32 10.83
CA SER A 148 -8.81 8.56 12.05
C SER A 148 -10.15 7.83 12.08
N PHE A 149 -10.83 7.73 10.94
CA PHE A 149 -12.27 7.44 10.89
C PHE A 149 -12.62 6.13 10.19
N ASP A 150 -11.66 5.49 9.52
CA ASP A 150 -11.91 4.30 8.74
C ASP A 150 -11.83 2.97 9.49
N GLU A 151 -12.37 1.94 8.84
CA GLU A 151 -12.21 0.54 9.24
C GLU A 151 -10.72 0.12 9.18
N PRO A 152 -10.27 -0.80 10.06
CA PRO A 152 -8.87 -1.23 10.13
C PRO A 152 -8.24 -1.60 8.78
N GLU A 153 -8.95 -2.38 7.97
CA GLU A 153 -8.46 -2.86 6.67
C GLU A 153 -8.29 -1.73 5.65
N VAL A 154 -9.06 -0.64 5.80
CA VAL A 154 -8.91 0.55 4.96
C VAL A 154 -7.71 1.35 5.44
N LYS A 155 -7.56 1.55 6.76
CA LYS A 155 -6.43 2.28 7.34
C LYS A 155 -5.09 1.71 6.91
N GLN A 156 -4.94 0.39 6.85
CA GLN A 156 -3.73 -0.25 6.32
C GLN A 156 -3.40 0.22 4.89
N LYS A 157 -4.41 0.26 4.01
CA LYS A 157 -4.22 0.73 2.62
C LYS A 157 -3.96 2.23 2.52
N LEU A 158 -4.56 3.04 3.39
CA LEU A 158 -4.25 4.47 3.48
C LEU A 158 -2.80 4.70 3.95
N ALA A 159 -2.36 3.97 4.97
CA ALA A 159 -1.01 4.03 5.50
C ALA A 159 0.03 3.57 4.46
N LYS A 160 -0.21 2.45 3.78
CA LYS A 160 0.64 1.99 2.67
C LYS A 160 0.69 3.01 1.53
N ALA A 161 -0.43 3.65 1.19
CA ALA A 161 -0.44 4.69 0.15
C ALA A 161 0.44 5.89 0.54
N LEU A 162 0.40 6.33 1.80
CA LEU A 162 1.29 7.38 2.32
C LEU A 162 2.76 6.94 2.33
N GLU A 163 3.05 5.69 2.68
CA GLU A 163 4.39 5.10 2.52
C GLU A 163 4.86 5.17 1.06
N CYS A 164 4.04 4.73 0.10
CA CYS A 164 4.39 4.79 -1.32
C CYS A 164 4.60 6.21 -1.82
N VAL A 165 3.79 7.19 -1.37
CA VAL A 165 4.02 8.62 -1.67
C VAL A 165 5.40 9.06 -1.17
N ALA A 166 5.76 8.71 0.07
CA ALA A 166 7.07 9.04 0.62
C ALA A 166 8.19 8.36 -0.18
N LEU A 167 8.03 7.08 -0.51
CA LEU A 167 9.00 6.31 -1.28
C LEU A 167 9.20 6.89 -2.67
N GLY A 168 8.14 7.37 -3.33
CA GLY A 168 8.22 8.04 -4.65
C GLY A 168 8.91 9.41 -4.58
N ASP A 169 8.47 10.26 -3.66
CA ASP A 169 9.10 11.55 -3.38
C ASP A 169 8.92 11.96 -1.89
N PRO A 170 9.98 11.85 -1.07
CA PRO A 170 9.93 12.19 0.36
C PRO A 170 9.50 13.64 0.62
N GLY A 171 9.79 14.55 -0.32
CA GLY A 171 9.48 15.97 -0.20
C GLY A 171 7.98 16.26 -0.10
N ARG A 172 7.13 15.38 -0.64
CA ARG A 172 5.66 15.53 -0.64
C ARG A 172 5.05 15.43 0.77
N LEU A 173 5.72 14.75 1.69
CA LEU A 173 5.25 14.57 3.07
C LEU A 173 6.08 15.36 4.11
N ARG A 174 7.11 16.10 3.70
CA ARG A 174 7.99 16.87 4.60
C ARG A 174 7.25 17.72 5.64
N HIS A 175 6.18 18.40 5.23
CA HIS A 175 5.38 19.28 6.10
C HIS A 175 4.19 18.57 6.77
N ARG A 176 4.17 17.24 6.74
CA ARG A 176 3.09 16.40 7.28
C ARG A 176 3.58 15.44 8.36
N VAL A 177 4.88 15.46 8.71
CA VAL A 177 5.49 14.54 9.68
C VAL A 177 4.77 14.56 11.04
N SER A 178 4.47 15.73 11.61
CA SER A 178 3.65 15.84 12.83
C SER A 178 2.29 15.16 12.69
N ALA A 179 1.62 15.34 11.56
CA ALA A 179 0.30 14.77 11.33
C ALA A 179 0.33 13.24 11.11
N LEU A 180 1.40 12.69 10.54
CA LEU A 180 1.61 11.24 10.48
C LEU A 180 1.96 10.69 11.87
N ALA A 181 2.70 11.45 12.68
CA ALA A 181 3.11 11.07 14.02
C ALA A 181 1.92 10.81 14.96
N GLU A 182 0.80 11.51 14.75
CA GLU A 182 -0.47 11.34 15.48
C GLU A 182 -1.08 9.93 15.34
N HIS A 183 -0.65 9.16 14.34
CA HIS A 183 -1.18 7.82 14.04
C HIS A 183 -0.16 6.70 14.26
N LEU A 184 1.04 7.01 14.78
CA LEU A 184 2.05 5.98 15.02
C LEU A 184 1.65 5.04 16.15
N ASP A 185 0.63 5.35 16.96
CA ASP A 185 0.10 4.49 18.02
C ASP A 185 -1.21 3.78 17.63
N ASP A 186 -1.54 3.71 16.32
CA ASP A 186 -2.71 2.97 15.88
C ASP A 186 -2.65 1.51 16.38
N ARG A 187 -3.82 0.94 16.67
CA ARG A 187 -3.98 -0.43 17.15
C ARG A 187 -3.45 -1.47 16.17
N ASP A 188 -3.47 -1.17 14.88
CA ASP A 188 -3.03 -2.06 13.82
C ASP A 188 -1.51 -1.90 13.55
N GLU A 189 -0.76 -2.99 13.67
CA GLU A 189 0.69 -2.97 13.53
C GLU A 189 1.17 -2.64 12.11
N LEU A 190 0.41 -3.01 11.07
CA LEU A 190 0.75 -2.64 9.69
C LEU A 190 0.56 -1.14 9.47
N VAL A 191 -0.47 -0.54 10.08
CA VAL A 191 -0.63 0.92 10.07
C VAL A 191 0.57 1.58 10.74
N ARG A 192 0.97 1.13 11.94
CA ARG A 192 2.14 1.68 12.63
C ARG A 192 3.42 1.51 11.82
N TYR A 193 3.63 0.34 11.21
CA TYR A 193 4.80 0.03 10.39
C TYR A 193 4.89 0.93 9.17
N HIS A 194 3.84 1.00 8.34
CA HIS A 194 3.83 1.81 7.13
C HIS A 194 4.06 3.30 7.42
N LEU A 195 3.45 3.83 8.50
CA LEU A 195 3.65 5.21 8.89
C LEU A 195 5.05 5.48 9.45
N CYS A 196 5.62 4.55 10.24
CA CYS A 196 7.02 4.65 10.66
C CYS A 196 7.97 4.62 9.45
N THR A 197 7.70 3.76 8.47
CA THR A 197 8.45 3.70 7.20
C THR A 197 8.33 5.01 6.43
N ALA A 198 7.13 5.55 6.25
CA ALA A 198 6.92 6.85 5.59
C ALA A 198 7.71 7.98 6.28
N VAL A 199 7.69 8.03 7.61
CA VAL A 199 8.44 9.02 8.40
C VAL A 199 9.96 8.81 8.26
N ALA A 200 10.46 7.56 8.30
CA ALA A 200 11.87 7.27 8.06
C ALA A 200 12.32 7.70 6.65
N VAL A 201 11.49 7.47 5.63
CA VAL A 201 11.75 7.91 4.26
C VAL A 201 11.87 9.43 4.17
N VAL A 202 10.93 10.17 4.77
CA VAL A 202 11.02 11.65 4.85
C VAL A 202 12.32 12.08 5.54
N GLY A 203 12.72 11.37 6.59
CA GLY A 203 13.98 11.61 7.31
C GLY A 203 15.26 11.41 6.50
N CYS A 204 15.21 10.58 5.44
CA CYS A 204 16.36 10.38 4.56
C CYS A 204 16.71 11.65 3.77
N ASP A 205 15.71 12.48 3.44
CA ASP A 205 15.87 13.75 2.71
C ASP A 205 15.85 14.98 3.64
N ALA A 206 14.96 14.97 4.63
CA ALA A 206 14.70 16.10 5.52
C ALA A 206 14.74 15.70 7.00
N PRO A 207 15.90 15.28 7.55
CA PRO A 207 16.01 14.73 8.91
C PRO A 207 15.56 15.71 10.01
N ASP A 208 15.71 17.03 9.80
CA ASP A 208 15.23 18.07 10.73
C ASP A 208 13.72 18.02 10.97
N SER A 209 12.95 17.56 9.97
CA SER A 209 11.49 17.46 10.08
C SER A 209 11.05 16.41 11.11
N LEU A 210 11.92 15.44 11.41
CA LEU A 210 11.63 14.38 12.37
C LEU A 210 11.59 14.85 13.83
N ALA A 211 12.07 16.07 14.12
CA ALA A 211 11.95 16.66 15.44
C ALA A 211 10.48 16.70 15.92
N GLU A 212 9.53 16.88 15.00
CA GLU A 212 8.09 16.90 15.29
C GLU A 212 7.53 15.53 15.69
N ALA A 213 8.12 14.44 15.19
CA ALA A 213 7.71 13.06 15.46
C ALA A 213 8.52 12.39 16.59
N ARG A 214 9.52 13.06 17.16
CA ARG A 214 10.49 12.49 18.11
C ARG A 214 9.82 11.71 19.25
N ALA A 215 8.81 12.29 19.89
CA ALA A 215 8.13 11.66 21.02
C ALA A 215 7.37 10.40 20.62
N ALA A 216 6.63 10.46 19.51
CA ALA A 216 5.87 9.33 18.98
C ALA A 216 6.79 8.19 18.51
N LEU A 217 7.87 8.51 17.79
CA LEU A 217 8.90 7.54 17.40
C LEU A 217 9.61 6.93 18.62
N SER A 218 9.91 7.72 19.65
CA SER A 218 10.52 7.19 20.88
C SER A 218 9.60 6.21 21.61
N ALA A 219 8.29 6.45 21.59
CA ALA A 219 7.32 5.51 22.15
C ALA A 219 7.29 4.18 21.37
N ARG A 220 7.50 4.22 20.05
CA ARG A 220 7.58 3.04 19.18
C ARG A 220 8.82 2.18 19.37
N LEU A 221 9.83 2.64 20.11
CA LEU A 221 10.93 1.75 20.53
C LEU A 221 10.45 0.66 21.50
N ALA A 222 9.30 0.82 22.14
CA ALA A 222 8.68 -0.20 23.00
C ALA A 222 7.48 -0.89 22.33
N ASP A 223 7.38 -0.83 20.99
CA ASP A 223 6.30 -1.48 20.26
C ASP A 223 6.35 -3.01 20.39
N GLU A 224 5.19 -3.65 20.37
CA GLU A 224 5.08 -5.12 20.44
C GLU A 224 5.69 -5.78 19.20
N ASN A 225 5.56 -5.13 18.03
CA ASN A 225 6.06 -5.66 16.77
C ASN A 225 7.51 -5.18 16.50
N ALA A 226 8.41 -6.12 16.21
CA ALA A 226 9.82 -5.83 15.98
C ALA A 226 10.06 -4.90 14.79
N PHE A 227 9.38 -5.11 13.68
CA PHE A 227 9.54 -4.28 12.49
C PHE A 227 9.16 -2.81 12.73
N VAL A 228 8.13 -2.57 13.55
CA VAL A 228 7.75 -1.22 14.01
C VAL A 228 8.87 -0.60 14.85
N ARG A 229 9.42 -1.35 15.82
CA ARG A 229 10.56 -0.89 16.63
C ARG A 229 11.77 -0.54 15.77
N GLY A 230 12.09 -1.40 14.80
CA GLY A 230 13.18 -1.22 13.85
C GLY A 230 13.03 0.07 13.05
N ARG A 231 11.87 0.28 12.41
CA ARG A 231 11.61 1.50 11.62
C ARG A 231 11.62 2.76 12.47
N ALA A 232 11.11 2.70 13.70
CA ALA A 232 11.21 3.81 14.65
C ALA A 232 12.67 4.13 15.03
N ALA A 233 13.49 3.11 15.27
CA ALA A 233 14.91 3.28 15.56
C ALA A 233 15.66 3.90 14.36
N GLU A 234 15.36 3.45 13.14
CA GLU A 234 15.93 4.00 11.91
C GLU A 234 15.59 5.49 11.73
N ALA A 235 14.31 5.87 11.91
CA ALA A 235 13.87 7.26 11.84
C ALA A 235 14.55 8.14 12.92
N LEU A 236 14.65 7.66 14.16
CA LEU A 236 15.35 8.38 15.22
C LEU A 236 16.85 8.53 14.90
N GLY A 237 17.48 7.51 14.33
CA GLY A 237 18.88 7.56 13.92
C GLY A 237 19.11 8.62 12.83
N LEU A 238 18.20 8.72 11.87
CA LEU A 238 18.20 9.78 10.84
C LEU A 238 18.08 11.17 11.47
N SER A 239 17.17 11.34 12.43
CA SER A 239 17.00 12.60 13.15
C SER A 239 18.27 13.01 13.90
N VAL A 240 18.87 12.08 14.66
CA VAL A 240 20.12 12.34 15.40
C VAL A 240 21.27 12.69 14.46
N ARG A 241 21.41 11.94 13.35
CA ARG A 241 22.42 12.22 12.32
C ARG A 241 22.24 13.59 11.67
N GLY A 242 20.99 14.07 11.57
CA GLY A 242 20.64 15.41 11.10
C GLY A 242 20.86 16.53 12.13
N GLY A 243 21.33 16.24 13.34
CA GLY A 243 21.52 17.23 14.41
C GLY A 243 20.43 17.23 15.47
N GLY A 244 19.52 16.24 15.44
CA GLY A 244 18.58 15.97 16.51
C GLY A 244 19.26 15.50 17.80
N GLU A 245 18.58 15.64 18.93
CA GLU A 245 19.10 15.22 20.23
C GLU A 245 19.27 13.70 20.30
N ALA A 246 20.34 13.20 20.93
CA ALA A 246 20.54 11.77 21.14
C ALA A 246 19.34 11.10 21.83
N VAL A 247 19.10 9.83 21.53
CA VAL A 247 18.00 9.06 22.12
C VAL A 247 18.57 7.87 22.88
N ARG A 248 18.06 7.65 24.11
CA ARG A 248 18.40 6.46 24.88
C ARG A 248 17.59 5.28 24.34
N VAL A 249 18.29 4.27 23.84
CA VAL A 249 17.69 3.02 23.34
C VAL A 249 17.61 2.00 24.48
N PRO A 250 16.42 1.54 24.91
CA PRO A 250 16.28 0.43 25.85
C PRO A 250 16.83 -0.89 25.25
N ASP A 251 17.32 -1.80 26.09
CA ASP A 251 17.78 -3.11 25.61
C ASP A 251 16.62 -3.98 25.11
N SER A 252 15.41 -3.79 25.67
CA SER A 252 14.18 -4.49 25.26
C SER A 252 13.76 -4.23 23.81
N VAL A 253 14.36 -3.23 23.14
CA VAL A 253 14.11 -2.98 21.71
C VAL A 253 14.53 -4.19 20.88
N LEU A 254 15.54 -4.93 21.33
CA LEU A 254 16.12 -6.06 20.61
C LEU A 254 15.38 -7.39 20.81
N ASP A 255 14.29 -7.43 21.59
CA ASP A 255 13.55 -8.67 21.85
C ASP A 255 12.59 -8.96 20.67
N ALA A 256 12.96 -9.74 19.66
CA ALA A 256 12.07 -10.08 18.54
C ALA A 256 11.52 -11.51 18.57
N GLU A 257 10.52 -11.71 17.70
CA GLU A 257 9.73 -12.93 17.53
C GLU A 257 10.37 -13.96 16.59
N SER A 258 11.29 -13.54 15.71
CA SER A 258 12.02 -14.38 14.75
C SER A 258 13.47 -13.91 14.58
N ASP A 259 14.35 -14.77 14.04
CA ASP A 259 15.76 -14.43 13.77
C ASP A 259 15.86 -13.30 12.73
N GLU A 260 14.99 -13.30 11.73
CA GLU A 260 14.86 -12.26 10.70
C GLU A 260 14.45 -10.91 11.31
N ALA A 261 13.45 -10.92 12.20
CA ALA A 261 13.02 -9.73 12.93
C ALA A 261 14.11 -9.21 13.88
N ASP A 262 14.83 -10.12 14.56
CA ASP A 262 15.98 -9.80 15.41
C ASP A 262 17.09 -9.09 14.60
N GLU A 263 17.46 -9.62 13.42
CA GLU A 263 18.46 -9.01 12.56
C GLU A 263 18.02 -7.63 12.07
N PHE A 264 16.77 -7.52 11.60
CA PHE A 264 16.18 -6.28 11.11
C PHE A 264 16.25 -5.16 12.16
N VAL A 265 15.88 -5.46 13.40
CA VAL A 265 15.90 -4.48 14.50
C VAL A 265 17.31 -4.20 14.98
N ALA A 266 18.15 -5.23 15.12
CA ALA A 266 19.53 -5.08 15.58
C ALA A 266 20.34 -4.15 14.67
N GLU A 267 20.15 -4.25 13.36
CA GLU A 267 20.82 -3.36 12.40
C GLU A 267 20.43 -1.88 12.59
N ARG A 268 19.13 -1.62 12.77
CA ARG A 268 18.60 -0.26 12.93
C ARG A 268 18.92 0.35 14.29
N VAL A 269 18.96 -0.47 15.34
CA VAL A 269 19.45 -0.05 16.67
C VAL A 269 20.95 0.27 16.63
N ARG A 270 21.76 -0.53 15.93
CA ARG A 270 23.19 -0.23 15.73
C ARG A 270 23.37 1.13 15.03
N PHE A 271 22.60 1.39 13.98
CA PHE A 271 22.59 2.69 13.29
C PHE A 271 22.25 3.86 14.23
N LEU A 272 21.18 3.75 15.02
CA LEU A 272 20.78 4.79 15.98
C LEU A 272 21.84 5.04 17.08
N ARG A 273 22.46 3.98 17.60
CA ARG A 273 23.53 4.08 18.62
C ARG A 273 24.75 4.81 18.07
N ALA A 274 25.23 4.40 16.90
CA ALA A 274 26.36 5.04 16.24
C ALA A 274 26.11 6.53 15.94
N ALA A 275 24.89 6.87 15.48
CA ALA A 275 24.49 8.27 15.29
C ALA A 275 24.55 9.06 16.60
N SER A 276 24.11 8.47 17.72
CA SER A 276 24.13 9.10 19.05
C SER A 276 25.53 9.29 19.63
N GLU A 277 26.47 8.43 19.24
CA GLU A 277 27.88 8.50 19.64
C GLU A 277 28.70 9.46 18.77
N GLY A 278 28.08 10.04 17.73
CA GLY A 278 28.74 10.94 16.78
C GLY A 278 29.74 10.21 15.88
N GLU A 279 29.60 8.88 15.72
CA GLU A 279 30.43 8.12 14.82
C GLU A 279 30.08 8.49 13.38
N SER A 280 31.11 8.84 12.60
CA SER A 280 30.98 9.02 11.16
C SER A 280 30.85 7.65 10.51
N LEU A 281 29.65 7.07 10.54
CA LEU A 281 29.33 5.94 9.66
C LEU A 281 29.34 6.47 8.23
N GLU A 282 30.20 5.90 7.36
CA GLU A 282 29.98 6.00 5.92
C GLU A 282 28.58 5.44 5.68
N SER A 283 27.60 6.30 5.40
CA SER A 283 26.24 5.86 5.09
C SER A 283 26.34 5.08 3.77
N PRO A 284 26.15 3.75 3.77
CA PRO A 284 26.16 3.02 2.52
C PRO A 284 25.02 3.57 1.68
N ALA A 285 25.24 3.74 0.38
CA ALA A 285 24.19 4.20 -0.54
C ALA A 285 22.94 3.32 -0.50
N GLU A 286 23.08 2.07 -0.05
CA GLU A 286 22.06 1.02 -0.01
C GLU A 286 21.83 0.45 1.41
N GLY A 287 22.31 1.12 2.47
CA GLY A 287 22.20 0.64 3.86
C GLY A 287 21.10 1.31 4.68
N VAL A 288 20.93 0.88 5.94
CA VAL A 288 20.04 1.53 6.92
C VAL A 288 20.30 3.04 7.00
N GLY A 289 19.23 3.82 7.02
CA GLY A 289 19.29 5.29 7.00
C GLY A 289 19.50 5.88 5.61
N SER A 290 19.18 5.13 4.55
CA SER A 290 19.12 5.61 3.17
C SER A 290 17.78 5.25 2.52
N LEU A 291 17.34 6.02 1.52
CA LEU A 291 16.10 5.73 0.79
C LEU A 291 16.14 4.35 0.11
N ALA A 292 17.29 3.97 -0.46
CA ALA A 292 17.45 2.68 -1.11
C ALA A 292 17.40 1.53 -0.09
N GLY A 293 18.03 1.69 1.07
CA GLY A 293 17.94 0.71 2.16
C GLY A 293 16.53 0.57 2.70
N VAL A 294 15.79 1.67 2.87
CA VAL A 294 14.38 1.59 3.28
C VAL A 294 13.55 0.84 2.25
N ARG A 295 13.66 1.18 0.95
CA ARG A 295 12.99 0.47 -0.16
C ARG A 295 13.32 -1.02 -0.17
N GLY A 296 14.59 -1.37 -0.02
CA GLY A 296 15.09 -2.74 -0.12
C GLY A 296 14.67 -3.67 1.02
N THR A 297 14.09 -3.15 2.11
CA THR A 297 13.68 -3.97 3.26
C THR A 297 12.21 -3.80 3.64
N THR A 298 11.43 -3.02 2.87
CA THR A 298 10.03 -2.76 3.21
C THR A 298 9.14 -3.95 2.90
N ASP A 299 9.26 -4.51 1.70
CA ASP A 299 8.37 -5.59 1.28
C ASP A 299 8.65 -6.88 2.06
N ASP A 300 9.93 -7.26 2.23
CA ASP A 300 10.31 -8.42 3.07
C ASP A 300 9.79 -8.33 4.51
N ALA A 301 9.81 -7.14 5.12
CA ALA A 301 9.27 -6.94 6.45
C ALA A 301 7.73 -7.05 6.48
N VAL A 302 7.04 -6.54 5.46
CA VAL A 302 5.59 -6.68 5.34
C VAL A 302 5.20 -8.14 5.10
N ASP A 303 5.97 -8.86 4.29
CA ASP A 303 5.79 -10.29 4.04
C ASP A 303 5.97 -11.09 5.32
N GLU A 304 6.97 -10.80 6.15
CA GLU A 304 7.12 -11.44 7.46
C GLU A 304 5.95 -11.10 8.40
N MET A 305 5.55 -9.82 8.49
CA MET A 305 4.43 -9.37 9.34
C MET A 305 3.08 -9.97 8.93
N THR A 306 2.90 -10.30 7.65
CA THR A 306 1.64 -10.82 7.11
C THR A 306 1.67 -12.32 6.88
N SER A 307 2.84 -12.95 6.95
CA SER A 307 2.96 -14.39 6.91
C SER A 307 2.23 -14.97 8.12
N PRO A 308 1.30 -15.92 7.91
CA PRO A 308 0.67 -16.59 9.04
C PRO A 308 1.78 -17.21 9.89
N ASP A 309 1.72 -17.00 11.21
CA ASP A 309 2.69 -17.54 12.18
C ASP A 309 3.09 -18.96 11.76
N ALA A 310 4.38 -19.31 11.87
CA ALA A 310 4.93 -20.62 11.52
C ALA A 310 4.20 -21.83 12.16
N ASP A 311 3.33 -21.57 13.13
CA ASP A 311 2.35 -22.50 13.69
C ASP A 311 1.28 -22.95 12.69
N GLY A 312 1.17 -22.29 11.53
CA GLY A 312 0.14 -22.53 10.52
C GLY A 312 -1.25 -22.27 11.09
N LYS A 313 -1.46 -21.23 11.89
CA LYS A 313 -2.74 -20.94 12.56
C LYS A 313 -3.39 -19.67 12.03
N CYS A 314 -4.73 -19.68 12.02
CA CYS A 314 -5.53 -18.54 11.62
C CYS A 314 -5.34 -17.39 12.62
N PRO A 315 -4.92 -16.19 12.18
CA PRO A 315 -4.69 -15.06 13.09
C PRO A 315 -5.98 -14.58 13.76
N HIS A 316 -7.14 -14.89 13.19
CA HIS A 316 -8.45 -14.46 13.71
C HIS A 316 -9.09 -15.43 14.71
N CYS A 317 -8.78 -16.73 14.64
CA CYS A 317 -9.42 -17.72 15.51
C CYS A 317 -8.48 -18.80 16.09
N GLY A 318 -7.19 -18.75 15.77
CA GLY A 318 -6.17 -19.65 16.30
C GLY A 318 -6.26 -21.10 15.82
N VAL A 319 -7.07 -21.38 14.79
CA VAL A 319 -7.23 -22.74 14.22
C VAL A 319 -6.16 -23.01 13.19
N ASP A 320 -5.57 -24.21 13.21
CA ASP A 320 -4.60 -24.65 12.21
C ASP A 320 -5.20 -24.54 10.79
N LEU A 321 -4.53 -23.77 9.94
CA LEU A 321 -4.79 -23.54 8.55
C LEU A 321 -4.30 -24.75 7.75
N PRO A 322 -5.11 -25.28 6.81
CA PRO A 322 -4.68 -26.39 5.99
C PRO A 322 -3.57 -25.94 5.03
N GLU A 323 -2.49 -26.71 4.94
CA GLU A 323 -1.43 -26.48 3.94
C GLU A 323 -2.03 -26.42 2.52
N GLY A 324 -1.81 -25.31 1.82
CA GLY A 324 -2.29 -25.10 0.45
C GLY A 324 -3.79 -24.80 0.32
N ALA A 325 -4.48 -24.43 1.40
CA ALA A 325 -5.87 -24.00 1.34
C ALA A 325 -6.04 -22.59 0.76
N PRO A 326 -7.26 -22.24 0.27
CA PRO A 326 -7.58 -20.88 -0.15
C PRO A 326 -7.28 -19.87 0.97
N PRO A 327 -7.04 -18.57 0.67
CA PRO A 327 -6.69 -17.53 1.64
C PRO A 327 -7.91 -17.09 2.47
N MET A 328 -8.61 -18.06 3.04
CA MET A 328 -9.89 -17.94 3.74
C MET A 328 -9.99 -19.07 4.77
N CYS A 329 -10.00 -18.72 6.05
CA CYS A 329 -9.99 -19.67 7.15
C CYS A 329 -11.20 -20.60 7.07
N PRO A 330 -11.02 -21.92 7.07
CA PRO A 330 -12.15 -22.85 6.99
C PRO A 330 -13.03 -22.82 8.24
N SER A 331 -12.52 -22.29 9.36
CA SER A 331 -13.25 -22.20 10.62
C SER A 331 -14.04 -20.90 10.76
N CYS A 332 -13.38 -19.74 10.67
CA CYS A 332 -14.04 -18.45 10.90
C CYS A 332 -14.41 -17.71 9.61
N GLY A 333 -13.93 -18.17 8.44
CA GLY A 333 -14.17 -17.50 7.17
C GLY A 333 -13.43 -16.18 7.01
N ALA A 334 -12.51 -15.83 7.91
CA ALA A 334 -11.66 -14.66 7.76
C ALA A 334 -10.52 -14.96 6.76
N PRO A 335 -10.16 -14.02 5.88
CA PRO A 335 -9.00 -14.18 5.02
C PRO A 335 -7.72 -14.33 5.85
N TYR A 336 -6.78 -15.11 5.35
CA TYR A 336 -5.43 -15.27 5.88
C TYR A 336 -4.47 -15.47 4.71
#